data_AF-A0A348ZF15-F1
#
_entry.id   AF-A0A348ZF15-F1
#
_cell.length_a   1.000
_cell.length_b   1.000
_cell.length_c   1.000
_cell.angle_alpha   90.00
_cell.angle_beta   90.00
_cell.angle_gamma   90.00
#
_symmetry.space_group_name_H-M   'P 1'
#
loop_
_entity.id
_entity.type
_entity.pdbx_description
1 polymer ?
#
loop_
_entity_poly.entity_id
_entity_poly.type
_entity_poly.pdbx_seq_one_letter_code
_entity_poly.pdbx_strand_id
1 'polypeptide(L)'
;MSFHGKQAWLTLYMWAMGFIAFLIGVYCFLQVRETSEVMDALMWTIGIIVCLFILAIIKVISWTHMQKLELMREIKRLEARVMLALADKR
;
A
#
# COMPACT_ATOMS: atom_id res chain seq x y z
N MET A 1 11.37 3.81 -8.90
CA MET A 1 9.95 3.40 -8.74
C MET A 1 9.52 2.79 -10.07
N SER A 2 9.49 1.46 -10.18
CA SER A 2 9.42 0.77 -11.47
C SER A 2 7.97 0.70 -11.98
N PHE A 3 7.51 1.72 -12.70
CA PHE A 3 6.26 1.73 -13.46
C PHE A 3 6.36 0.90 -14.76
N HIS A 4 7.08 -0.22 -14.74
CA HIS A 4 7.21 -1.11 -15.90
C HIS A 4 7.10 -2.56 -15.42
N GLY A 5 6.09 -3.26 -15.94
CA GLY A 5 5.79 -4.68 -15.66
C GLY A 5 4.30 -4.94 -15.37
N LYS A 6 3.89 -6.21 -15.45
CA LYS A 6 2.51 -6.71 -15.23
C LYS A 6 1.89 -6.28 -13.88
N GLN A 7 2.72 -5.91 -12.90
CA GLN A 7 2.31 -5.50 -11.55
C GLN A 7 2.15 -3.98 -11.39
N ALA A 8 2.46 -3.15 -12.40
CA ALA A 8 2.33 -1.69 -12.32
C ALA A 8 0.87 -1.25 -12.11
N TRP A 9 -0.08 -2.02 -12.66
CA TRP A 9 -1.52 -1.76 -12.48
C TRP A 9 -1.96 -1.92 -11.01
N LEU A 10 -1.36 -2.87 -10.29
CA LEU A 10 -1.62 -3.07 -8.86
C LEU A 10 -1.09 -1.89 -8.03
N THR A 11 0.10 -1.37 -8.36
CA THR A 11 0.65 -0.19 -7.69
C THR A 11 -0.21 1.05 -7.91
N LEU A 12 -0.73 1.26 -9.13
CA LEU A 12 -1.65 2.35 -9.43
C LEU A 12 -2.96 2.22 -8.64
N TYR A 13 -3.52 1.00 -8.58
CA TYR A 13 -4.73 0.73 -7.80
C TYR A 13 -4.54 1.02 -6.31
N MET A 14 -3.42 0.61 -5.70
CA MET A 14 -3.13 0.90 -4.29
C MET A 14 -2.98 2.40 -4.00
N TRP A 15 -2.37 3.15 -4.92
CA TRP A 15 -2.28 4.61 -4.83
C TRP A 15 -3.66 5.27 -4.95
N ALA A 16 -4.48 4.84 -5.91
CA ALA A 16 -5.84 5.35 -6.08
C ALA A 16 -6.70 5.10 -4.84
N MET A 17 -6.65 3.88 -4.28
CA MET A 17 -7.35 3.53 -3.04
C MET A 17 -6.89 4.39 -1.85
N GLY A 18 -5.58 4.64 -1.71
CA GLY A 18 -5.05 5.52 -0.67
C GLY A 18 -5.54 6.97 -0.83
N PHE A 19 -5.60 7.48 -2.06
CA PHE A 19 -6.09 8.82 -2.34
C PHE A 19 -7.60 8.96 -2.04
N ILE A 20 -8.40 7.96 -2.41
CA ILE A 20 -9.84 7.92 -2.09
C ILE A 20 -10.05 7.91 -0.57
N ALA A 21 -9.33 7.07 0.17
CA ALA A 21 -9.43 7.01 1.63
C ALA A 21 -9.02 8.34 2.29
N PHE A 22 -8.05 9.05 1.71
CA PHE A 22 -7.67 10.39 2.17
C PHE A 22 -8.79 11.41 1.94
N LEU A 23 -9.40 11.44 0.75
CA LEU A 23 -10.52 12.35 0.46
C LEU A 23 -11.72 12.10 1.39
N ILE A 24 -12.05 10.82 1.64
CA ILE A 24 -13.13 10.45 2.57
C ILE A 24 -12.79 10.88 4.00
N GLY A 25 -11.53 10.74 4.42
CA GLY A 25 -11.06 11.23 5.72
C GLY A 25 -11.20 12.74 5.88
N VAL A 26 -10.87 13.51 4.84
CA VAL A 26 -11.05 14.98 4.82
C VAL A 26 -12.54 15.34 4.91
N TYR A 27 -13.40 14.64 4.17
CA TYR A 27 -14.85 14.85 4.25
C TYR A 27 -15.40 14.60 5.67
N CYS A 28 -15.02 13.47 6.29
CA CYS A 28 -15.43 13.19 7.67
C CYS A 28 -14.94 14.26 8.65
N PHE A 29 -13.74 14.82 8.45
CA PHE A 29 -13.21 15.90 9.29
C PHE A 29 -14.00 17.21 9.18
N LEU A 30 -14.48 17.55 7.98
CA LEU A 30 -15.36 18.71 7.79
C LEU A 30 -16.69 18.50 8.52
N GLN A 31 -17.26 17.30 8.44
CA GLN A 31 -18.56 16.99 9.04
C GLN A 31 -18.54 17.03 10.58
N VAL A 32 -17.42 16.63 11.21
CA VAL A 32 -17.22 16.76 12.68
C VAL A 32 -17.41 18.20 13.16
N ARG A 33 -17.10 19.21 12.34
CA ARG A 33 -17.23 20.62 12.71
C ARG A 33 -18.62 21.19 12.50
N GLU A 34 -19.40 20.63 11.58
CA GLU A 34 -20.75 21.10 11.28
C GLU A 34 -21.78 20.55 12.28
N THR A 35 -21.53 19.40 12.89
CA THR A 35 -22.46 18.77 13.84
C THR A 35 -22.39 19.45 15.21
N SER A 36 -23.52 20.00 15.67
CA SER A 36 -23.68 20.57 17.01
C SER A 36 -23.90 19.52 18.10
N GLU A 37 -24.37 18.32 17.72
CA GLU A 37 -24.58 17.20 18.63
C GLU A 37 -23.31 16.37 18.84
N VAL A 38 -23.00 16.07 20.11
CA VAL A 38 -21.82 15.31 20.51
C VAL A 38 -21.86 13.86 20.00
N MET A 39 -23.06 13.26 19.93
CA MET A 39 -23.23 11.88 19.47
C MET A 39 -22.89 11.76 17.98
N ASP A 40 -23.35 12.70 17.16
CA ASP A 40 -23.04 12.74 15.74
C ASP A 40 -21.56 13.01 15.49
N ALA A 41 -20.97 13.96 16.22
CA ALA A 41 -19.53 14.23 16.15
C ALA A 41 -18.68 12.99 16.48
N LEU A 42 -19.13 12.16 17.43
CA LEU A 42 -18.47 10.89 17.78
C LEU A 42 -18.53 9.89 16.62
N MET A 43 -19.68 9.74 15.95
CA MET A 43 -19.82 8.85 14.79
C MET A 43 -18.89 9.25 13.64
N TRP A 44 -18.83 10.55 13.32
CA TRP A 44 -17.92 11.07 12.29
C TRP A 44 -16.44 10.86 12.68
N THR A 45 -16.11 11.00 13.96
CA THR A 45 -14.75 10.75 14.47
C THR A 45 -14.36 9.27 14.35
N ILE A 46 -15.28 8.34 14.63
CA ILE A 46 -15.05 6.90 14.38
C ILE A 46 -14.83 6.65 12.88
N GLY A 47 -15.56 7.33 12.00
CA GLY A 47 -15.35 7.29 10.55
C GLY A 47 -13.92 7.70 10.14
N ILE A 48 -13.37 8.74 10.78
CA ILE A 48 -11.98 9.17 10.56
C ILE A 48 -10.99 8.07 11.00
N ILE A 49 -11.21 7.48 12.18
CA ILE A 49 -10.35 6.41 12.72
C ILE A 49 -10.34 5.22 11.75
N VAL A 50 -11.49 4.81 11.24
CA VAL A 50 -11.59 3.72 10.24
C VAL A 50 -10.81 4.08 8.96
N CYS A 51 -10.93 5.31 8.46
CA CYS A 51 -10.15 5.77 7.30
C CYS A 51 -8.64 5.69 7.55
N LEU A 52 -8.18 6.07 8.74
CA LEU A 52 -6.77 5.96 9.13
C LEU A 52 -6.29 4.50 9.18
N PHE A 53 -7.12 3.58 9.69
CA PHE A 53 -6.81 2.15 9.68
C PHE A 53 -6.69 1.60 8.27
N ILE A 54 -7.58 1.99 7.35
CA ILE A 54 -7.51 1.59 5.93
C ILE A 54 -6.18 2.08 5.32
N LEU A 55 -5.81 3.33 5.56
CA LEU A 55 -4.53 3.88 5.09
C LEU A 55 -3.33 3.11 5.66
N ALA A 56 -3.37 2.74 6.94
CA ALA A 56 -2.31 1.94 7.56
C ALA A 56 -2.18 0.55 6.91
N ILE A 57 -3.31 -0.14 6.68
CA ILE A 57 -3.33 -1.46 6.01
C ILE A 57 -2.76 -1.35 4.60
N ILE A 58 -3.20 -0.37 3.81
CA ILE A 58 -2.68 -0.13 2.45
C ILE A 58 -1.15 0.08 2.49
N LYS A 59 -0.65 0.81 3.50
CA LYS A 59 0.79 1.06 3.68
C LYS A 59 1.57 -0.21 3.98
N VAL A 60 1.06 -1.06 4.88
CA VAL A 60 1.67 -2.35 5.21
C VAL A 60 1.72 -3.25 3.97
N ILE A 61 0.60 -3.40 3.28
CA ILE A 61 0.52 -4.23 2.06
C ILE A 61 1.52 -3.70 1.01
N SER A 62 1.61 -2.38 0.83
CA SER A 62 2.54 -1.75 -0.13
C SER A 62 3.99 -2.12 0.18
N TRP A 63 4.37 -2.07 1.46
CA TRP A 63 5.71 -2.49 1.90
C TRP A 63 5.99 -3.96 1.58
N THR A 64 5.03 -4.85 1.85
CA THR A 64 5.21 -6.28 1.54
C THR A 64 5.37 -6.55 0.05
N HIS A 65 4.67 -5.80 -0.82
CA HIS A 65 4.85 -5.92 -2.27
C HIS A 65 6.26 -5.48 -2.69
N MET A 66 6.80 -4.42 -2.08
CA MET A 66 8.16 -3.96 -2.35
C MET A 66 9.21 -5.00 -1.95
N GLN A 67 9.09 -5.56 -0.75
CA GLN A 67 9.99 -6.61 -0.25
C GLN A 67 9.93 -7.88 -1.12
N LYS A 68 8.73 -8.31 -1.55
CA LYS A 68 8.58 -9.45 -2.47
C LYS A 68 9.32 -9.24 -3.79
N LEU A 69 9.31 -8.01 -4.31
CA LEU A 69 9.99 -7.68 -5.57
C LEU A 69 11.52 -7.69 -5.42
N GLU A 70 12.03 -7.18 -4.31
CA GLU A 70 13.46 -7.22 -3.99
C GLU A 70 13.95 -8.66 -3.84
N LEU A 71 13.21 -9.48 -3.08
CA LEU A 71 13.52 -10.89 -2.89
C LEU A 71 13.56 -11.66 -4.22
N MET A 72 12.60 -11.42 -5.12
CA MET A 72 12.61 -12.05 -6.46
C MET A 72 13.87 -11.71 -7.27
N ARG A 73 14.39 -10.48 -7.16
CA ARG A 73 15.62 -10.09 -7.87
C ARG A 73 16.85 -10.76 -7.26
N GLU A 74 16.86 -10.96 -5.95
CA GLU A 74 17.92 -11.69 -5.26
C GLU A 74 17.93 -13.17 -5.64
N ILE A 75 16.77 -13.83 -5.65
CA ILE A 75 16.65 -15.23 -6.08
C ILE A 75 17.17 -15.42 -7.51
N LYS A 76 16.74 -14.58 -8.46
CA LYS A 76 17.23 -14.66 -9.85
C LYS A 76 18.74 -14.46 -9.97
N ARG A 77 19.33 -13.58 -9.14
CA ARG A 77 20.79 -13.39 -9.10
C ARG A 77 21.51 -14.63 -8.54
N LEU A 78 20.93 -15.29 -7.54
CA LEU A 78 21.46 -16.54 -7.00
C LEU A 78 21.37 -17.67 -8.03
N GLU A 79 20.22 -17.83 -8.70
CA GLU A 79 20.05 -18.80 -9.79
C GLU A 79 21.10 -18.62 -10.89
N ALA A 80 21.32 -17.38 -11.34
CA ALA A 80 22.33 -17.08 -12.36
C ALA A 80 23.76 -17.45 -11.90
N ARG A 81 24.12 -17.15 -10.64
CA ARG A 81 25.43 -17.51 -10.08
C ARG A 81 25.62 -19.02 -9.95
N VAL A 82 24.59 -19.75 -9.54
CA VAL A 82 24.63 -21.22 -9.44
C VAL A 82 24.82 -21.84 -10.83
N MET A 83 24.13 -21.34 -11.84
CA MET A 83 24.27 -21.83 -13.22
C MET A 83 25.69 -21.61 -13.77
N LEU A 84 26.31 -20.46 -13.49
CA LEU A 84 27.70 -20.19 -13.87
C LEU A 84 28.69 -21.13 -13.15
N ALA A 85 28.52 -21.34 -11.85
CA ALA A 85 29.37 -22.25 -11.07
C ALA A 85 29.25 -23.72 -11.53
N LEU A 86 28.07 -24.14 -11.98
CA LEU A 86 27.87 -25.48 -12.55
C LEU A 86 28.47 -25.62 -13.95
N ALA A 87 28.49 -24.55 -14.75
CA ALA A 87 29.09 -24.54 -16.09
C ALA A 87 30.62 -24.60 -16.04
N ASP A 88 31.25 -23.93 -15.07
CA ASP A 88 32.71 -23.90 -14.88
C ASP A 88 33.29 -25.25 -14.41
N LYS A 89 32.44 -26.11 -13.82
CA LYS A 89 32.83 -27.42 -13.30
C LYS A 89 32.83 -28.55 -14.33
N ARG A 90 32.46 -28.28 -15.58
CA ARG A 90 32.32 -29.25 -16.68
C ARG A 90 33.36 -28.99 -17.76
#